data_AF-A0A1J3JIP4-F1
#
_entry.id   AF-A0A1J3JIP4-F1
#
_cell.length_a   1.000
_cell.length_b   1.000
_cell.length_c   1.000
_cell.angle_alpha   90.00
_cell.angle_beta   90.00
_cell.angle_gamma   90.00
#
_symmetry.space_group_name_H-M   'P 1'
#
loop_
_entity.id
_entity.type
_entity.pdbx_description
1 polymer ?
#
loop_
_entity_poly.entity_id
_entity_poly.type
_entity_poly.pdbx_seq_one_letter_code
_entity_poly.pdbx_strand_id
1 'polypeptide(L)'
;LSSSFFAFGLLLFSLLPSLPPSFKILKARRRSAVDELDVATTHNPSSVSHSCVGNFTSPDDRNLILAKGNRLEIHRITGDSISLMMDIPIYGSIQNLQTFQHQDHASFNLFIATKKHQILVLQFDAKSQELITRAMTDVSALKHRPPECGEIDIIDPDCRIIGLYMCESYFEAFEIL
;
A
#
# COMPACT_ATOMS: atom_id res chain seq x y z
N LEU A 1 12.25 72.74 -37.58
CA LEU A 1 13.39 73.28 -38.36
C LEU A 1 14.66 73.07 -37.53
N SER A 2 15.75 72.62 -38.16
CA SER A 2 17.02 72.11 -37.59
C SER A 2 17.02 70.57 -37.43
N SER A 3 17.49 69.82 -38.45
CA SER A 3 18.89 69.46 -38.78
C SER A 3 19.29 68.16 -38.05
N SER A 4 19.44 67.02 -38.73
CA SER A 4 20.60 66.55 -39.53
C SER A 4 21.40 65.46 -38.78
N PHE A 5 22.09 64.63 -39.56
CA PHE A 5 23.05 63.56 -39.25
C PHE A 5 22.50 62.12 -39.36
N PHE A 6 22.68 61.45 -40.51
CA PHE A 6 23.89 60.68 -40.94
C PHE A 6 24.18 59.51 -39.99
N ALA A 7 24.51 58.29 -40.42
CA ALA A 7 24.59 57.59 -41.70
C ALA A 7 25.12 56.18 -41.35
N PHE A 8 25.31 55.36 -42.39
CA PHE A 8 25.97 54.05 -42.43
C PHE A 8 25.09 52.88 -41.97
N GLY A 9 24.73 51.93 -42.83
CA GLY A 9 25.30 51.57 -44.13
C GLY A 9 25.36 50.05 -44.22
N LEU A 10 25.38 49.56 -45.44
CA LEU A 10 25.55 48.16 -45.86
C LEU A 10 24.33 47.25 -45.79
N LEU A 11 23.54 47.34 -46.87
CA LEU A 11 23.60 46.35 -47.97
C LEU A 11 24.50 45.14 -47.68
N LEU A 12 23.92 43.95 -47.49
CA LEU A 12 23.94 42.97 -48.57
C LEU A 12 22.91 41.86 -48.32
N PHE A 13 21.90 41.91 -49.17
CA PHE A 13 20.99 40.84 -49.54
C PHE A 13 21.80 39.70 -50.20
N SER A 14 21.86 38.51 -49.60
CA SER A 14 22.03 37.25 -50.34
C SER A 14 22.10 36.05 -49.40
N LEU A 15 20.96 35.35 -49.24
CA LEU A 15 20.81 33.89 -49.42
C LEU A 15 19.45 33.47 -48.85
N LEU A 16 18.53 33.19 -49.78
CA LEU A 16 17.24 32.49 -49.70
C LEU A 16 17.32 31.17 -48.89
N PRO A 17 16.21 30.47 -48.51
CA PRO A 17 14.83 30.58 -49.05
C PRO A 17 13.65 30.49 -48.04
N SER A 18 12.54 31.13 -48.45
CA SER A 18 11.11 30.81 -48.23
C SER A 18 10.66 29.93 -47.03
N LEU A 19 9.98 30.57 -46.07
CA LEU A 19 8.99 29.94 -45.19
C LEU A 19 7.69 29.62 -45.95
N PRO A 20 7.06 28.44 -45.78
CA PRO A 20 5.67 28.22 -46.13
C PRO A 20 4.71 28.85 -45.09
N PRO A 21 3.54 29.38 -45.51
CA PRO A 21 2.64 30.12 -44.65
C PRO A 21 1.57 29.20 -44.06
N SER A 22 1.75 28.71 -42.83
CA SER A 22 0.64 28.27 -41.96
C SER A 22 1.13 27.67 -40.66
N PHE A 23 1.73 28.48 -39.79
CA PHE A 23 1.70 28.18 -38.36
C PHE A 23 1.29 29.45 -37.62
N LYS A 24 0.01 29.51 -37.28
CA LYS A 24 -0.48 30.45 -36.26
C LYS A 24 0.36 30.20 -35.01
N ILE A 25 1.07 31.22 -34.56
CA ILE A 25 1.77 31.22 -33.28
C ILE A 25 0.69 31.07 -32.19
N LEU A 26 0.43 29.83 -31.78
CA LEU A 26 -0.32 29.53 -30.57
C LEU A 26 0.59 29.94 -29.42
N LYS A 27 0.23 31.08 -28.82
CA LYS A 27 0.79 31.65 -27.59
C LYS A 27 1.13 30.51 -26.63
N ALA A 28 2.41 30.35 -26.31
CA ALA A 28 2.91 29.35 -25.38
C ALA A 28 2.18 29.49 -24.03
N ARG A 29 1.20 28.62 -23.81
CA ARG A 29 0.57 28.45 -22.51
C ARG A 29 1.55 27.62 -21.69
N ARG A 30 2.20 28.23 -20.70
CA ARG A 30 2.83 27.49 -19.59
C ARG A 30 1.75 26.56 -19.03
N ARG A 31 1.77 25.29 -19.43
CA ARG A 31 1.13 24.23 -18.68
C ARG A 31 2.18 23.78 -17.67
N SER A 32 1.88 24.05 -16.41
CA SER A 32 2.55 23.45 -15.26
C SER A 32 2.64 21.95 -15.49
N ALA A 33 3.85 21.43 -15.66
CA ALA A 33 4.13 20.01 -15.54
C ALA A 33 3.96 19.65 -14.06
N VAL A 34 2.85 19.02 -13.70
CA VAL A 34 2.64 18.44 -12.38
C VAL A 34 2.05 17.05 -12.61
N ASP A 35 2.89 16.07 -12.32
CA ASP A 35 2.67 14.67 -12.01
C ASP A 35 2.20 13.70 -13.12
N GLU A 36 3.13 13.33 -14.00
CA GLU A 36 3.18 11.97 -14.59
C GLU A 36 4.37 11.22 -13.94
N LEU A 37 4.20 10.79 -12.69
CA LEU A 37 5.16 9.91 -12.03
C LEU A 37 4.59 8.49 -11.99
N ASP A 38 5.09 7.62 -12.86
CA ASP A 38 4.87 6.18 -12.76
C ASP A 38 5.80 5.59 -11.71
N VAL A 39 5.22 5.08 -10.63
CA VAL A 39 5.95 4.38 -9.57
C VAL A 39 5.95 2.89 -9.88
N ALA A 40 7.05 2.39 -10.43
CA ALA A 40 7.29 0.96 -10.62
C ALA A 40 8.21 0.43 -9.51
N THR A 41 7.81 -0.65 -8.84
CA THR A 41 8.68 -1.34 -7.88
C THR A 41 9.60 -2.30 -8.63
N THR A 42 10.90 -1.96 -8.74
CA THR A 42 11.89 -2.80 -9.46
C THR A 42 12.30 -4.05 -8.68
N HIS A 43 12.15 -4.04 -7.36
CA HIS A 43 12.46 -5.17 -6.48
C HIS A 43 11.45 -5.23 -5.34
N ASN A 44 10.90 -6.42 -5.08
CA ASN A 44 9.98 -6.60 -3.95
C ASN A 44 10.72 -6.36 -2.62
N PRO A 45 10.08 -5.74 -1.62
CA PRO A 45 10.69 -5.57 -0.31
C PRO A 45 11.13 -6.94 0.24
N SER A 46 12.42 -7.08 0.60
CA SER A 46 13.00 -8.32 1.12
C SER A 46 13.03 -8.39 2.65
N SER A 47 12.86 -7.25 3.32
CA SER A 47 12.79 -7.18 4.78
C SER A 47 11.44 -7.69 5.28
N VAL A 48 11.47 -8.75 6.07
CA VAL A 48 10.31 -9.24 6.81
C VAL A 48 10.09 -8.32 8.01
N SER A 49 8.91 -7.70 8.12
CA SER A 49 8.53 -6.89 9.27
C SER A 49 7.87 -7.73 10.35
N HIS A 50 6.93 -8.59 9.96
CA HIS A 50 6.19 -9.46 10.87
C HIS A 50 6.06 -10.86 10.26
N SER A 51 5.97 -11.86 11.13
CA SER A 51 5.72 -13.23 10.73
C SER A 51 4.82 -13.91 11.74
N CYS A 52 3.87 -14.71 11.27
CA CYS A 52 3.15 -15.63 12.12
C CYS A 52 3.12 -17.02 11.51
N VAL A 53 2.95 -18.03 12.38
CA VAL A 53 2.83 -19.42 11.99
C VAL A 53 1.50 -19.92 12.53
N GLY A 54 0.71 -20.50 11.65
CA GLY A 54 -0.61 -21.01 11.98
C GLY A 54 -1.15 -21.87 10.85
N ASN A 55 -2.22 -22.58 11.14
CA ASN A 55 -2.95 -23.31 10.12
C ASN A 55 -3.86 -22.27 9.49
N PHE A 56 -3.72 -21.97 8.20
CA PHE A 56 -4.48 -20.87 7.58
C PHE A 56 -5.21 -21.32 6.31
N THR A 57 -4.52 -22.13 5.52
CA THR A 57 -5.06 -22.67 4.26
C THR A 57 -5.93 -23.91 4.45
N SER A 58 -5.61 -24.73 5.46
CA SER A 58 -6.32 -25.96 5.82
C SER A 58 -6.03 -26.28 7.29
N PRO A 59 -6.93 -26.96 8.02
CA PRO A 59 -6.69 -27.41 9.39
C PRO A 59 -5.50 -28.37 9.53
N ASP A 60 -5.11 -29.08 8.48
CA ASP A 60 -3.97 -30.01 8.52
C ASP A 60 -2.67 -29.38 8.01
N ASP A 61 -2.76 -28.23 7.34
CA ASP A 61 -1.62 -27.57 6.72
C ASP A 61 -1.07 -26.48 7.61
N ARG A 62 0.25 -26.53 7.84
CA ARG A 62 0.95 -25.48 8.57
C ARG A 62 1.43 -24.41 7.61
N ASN A 63 1.05 -23.17 7.86
CA ASN A 63 1.42 -22.02 7.04
C ASN A 63 2.36 -21.07 7.78
N LEU A 64 3.32 -20.53 7.04
CA LEU A 64 4.16 -19.41 7.46
C LEU A 64 3.70 -18.17 6.70
N ILE A 65 3.20 -17.19 7.42
CA ILE A 65 2.71 -15.94 6.85
C ILE A 65 3.73 -14.86 7.15
N LEU A 66 4.21 -14.19 6.10
CA LEU A 66 5.24 -13.17 6.17
C LEU A 66 4.69 -11.84 5.67
N ALA A 67 4.84 -10.81 6.49
CA ALA A 67 4.66 -9.43 6.08
C ALA A 67 6.01 -8.87 5.61
N LYS A 68 6.08 -8.47 4.34
CA LYS A 68 7.25 -7.80 3.76
C LYS A 68 6.86 -6.41 3.28
N GLY A 69 7.00 -5.42 4.17
CA GLY A 69 6.62 -4.04 3.88
C GLY A 69 5.11 -3.88 3.65
N ASN A 70 4.71 -3.80 2.38
CA ASN A 70 3.32 -3.71 1.92
C ASN A 70 2.83 -4.99 1.23
N ARG A 71 3.59 -6.09 1.29
CA ARG A 71 3.21 -7.39 0.74
C ARG A 71 3.00 -8.41 1.84
N LEU A 72 2.02 -9.26 1.62
CA LEU A 72 1.72 -10.43 2.42
C LEU A 72 2.06 -11.67 1.61
N GLU A 73 3.00 -12.46 2.09
CA GLU A 73 3.35 -13.75 1.51
C GLU A 73 2.85 -14.88 2.41
N ILE A 74 2.11 -15.82 1.84
CA ILE A 74 1.67 -17.03 2.53
C ILE A 74 2.46 -18.19 1.98
N HIS A 75 3.21 -18.84 2.85
CA HIS A 75 4.00 -20.03 2.55
C HIS A 75 3.37 -21.25 3.21
N ARG A 76 3.44 -22.40 2.54
CA ARG A 76 3.09 -23.70 3.10
C ARG A 76 4.35 -24.42 3.52
N ILE A 77 4.32 -24.97 4.73
CA ILE A 77 5.40 -25.78 5.28
C ILE A 77 5.01 -27.25 5.08
N THR A 78 5.77 -27.97 4.27
CA THR A 78 5.59 -29.40 4.03
C THR A 78 6.90 -30.11 4.37
N GLY A 79 6.98 -30.67 5.58
CA GLY A 79 8.20 -31.29 6.11
C GLY A 79 9.37 -30.31 6.12
N ASP A 80 10.41 -30.61 5.34
CA ASP A 80 11.62 -29.80 5.22
C ASP A 80 11.52 -28.70 4.14
N SER A 81 10.42 -28.67 3.38
CA SER A 81 10.22 -27.72 2.29
C SER A 81 9.26 -26.60 2.67
N ILE A 82 9.56 -25.40 2.21
CA ILE A 82 8.69 -24.22 2.31
C ILE A 82 8.40 -23.74 0.90
N SER A 83 7.12 -23.69 0.54
CA SER A 83 6.66 -23.26 -0.79
C SER A 83 5.76 -22.04 -0.68
N LEU A 84 6.06 -21.00 -1.45
CA LEU A 84 5.19 -19.83 -1.58
C LEU A 84 3.86 -20.25 -2.24
N MET A 85 2.75 -20.05 -1.55
CA MET A 85 1.42 -20.27 -2.10
C MET A 85 0.83 -18.99 -2.70
N MET A 86 1.01 -17.86 -2.02
CA MET A 86 0.37 -16.61 -2.41
C MET A 86 1.22 -15.39 -2.04
N ASP A 87 1.26 -14.38 -2.91
CA ASP A 87 1.85 -13.06 -2.66
C ASP A 87 0.81 -12.00 -3.02
N ILE A 88 0.42 -11.19 -2.03
CA ILE A 88 -0.66 -10.21 -2.16
C ILE A 88 -0.16 -8.85 -1.69
N PRO A 89 -0.35 -7.79 -2.50
CA PRO A 89 -0.11 -6.44 -2.03
C PRO A 89 -1.25 -5.99 -1.10
N ILE A 90 -0.90 -5.45 0.06
CA ILE A 90 -1.81 -4.78 0.99
C ILE A 90 -1.60 -3.27 0.86
N TYR A 91 -2.69 -2.52 0.83
CA TYR A 91 -2.66 -1.05 0.76
C TYR A 91 -2.29 -0.42 2.10
N GLY A 92 -1.03 -0.56 2.49
CA GLY A 92 -0.53 0.00 3.75
C GLY A 92 0.74 -0.70 4.20
N SER A 93 1.34 -0.18 5.27
CA SER A 93 2.42 -0.89 5.96
C SER A 93 1.80 -1.73 7.07
N ILE A 94 2.08 -3.04 7.04
CA ILE A 94 1.58 -3.98 8.06
C ILE A 94 2.33 -3.71 9.37
N GLN A 95 1.57 -3.39 10.41
CA GLN A 95 2.05 -3.11 11.76
C GLN A 95 1.88 -4.29 12.69
N ASN A 96 0.81 -5.07 12.52
CA ASN A 96 0.59 -6.29 13.28
C ASN A 96 -0.08 -7.34 12.42
N LEU A 97 0.22 -8.61 12.71
CA LEU A 97 -0.22 -9.76 11.94
C LEU A 97 -0.35 -10.97 12.85
N GLN A 98 -1.57 -11.49 12.99
CA GLN A 98 -1.86 -12.64 13.85
C GLN A 98 -2.90 -13.56 13.23
N THR A 99 -2.69 -14.86 13.34
CA THR A 99 -3.67 -15.88 12.95
C THR A 99 -4.49 -16.30 14.15
N PHE A 100 -5.79 -16.45 13.97
CA PHE A 100 -6.69 -16.90 15.01
C PHE A 100 -7.77 -17.82 14.43
N GLN A 101 -8.34 -18.68 15.27
CA GLN A 101 -9.42 -19.58 14.88
C GLN A 101 -10.66 -19.25 15.68
N HIS A 102 -11.76 -18.96 15.01
CA HIS A 102 -13.01 -18.72 15.70
C HIS A 102 -13.58 -20.05 16.25
N GLN A 103 -14.07 -20.05 17.50
CA GLN A 103 -14.51 -21.29 18.19
C GLN A 103 -15.58 -22.06 17.40
N ASP A 104 -16.48 -21.34 16.72
CA ASP A 104 -17.60 -21.93 15.99
C ASP A 104 -17.26 -22.33 14.54
N HIS A 105 -16.07 -21.96 14.05
CA HIS A 105 -15.68 -22.18 12.67
C HIS A 105 -14.36 -22.96 12.56
N ALA A 106 -14.38 -24.03 11.76
CA ALA A 106 -13.18 -24.79 11.40
C ALA A 106 -12.21 -24.01 10.49
N SER A 107 -12.55 -22.77 10.13
CA SER A 107 -11.73 -21.90 9.31
C SER A 107 -10.91 -20.94 10.16
N PHE A 108 -9.65 -20.81 9.78
CA PHE A 108 -8.73 -19.88 10.37
C PHE A 108 -8.81 -18.53 9.69
N ASN A 109 -8.66 -17.48 10.49
CA ASN A 109 -8.68 -16.10 10.04
C ASN A 109 -7.32 -15.46 10.30
N LEU A 110 -7.02 -14.46 9.49
CA LEU A 110 -5.82 -13.64 9.59
C LEU A 110 -6.24 -12.23 9.93
N PHE A 111 -5.83 -11.78 11.11
CA PHE A 111 -5.94 -10.39 11.53
C PHE A 111 -4.73 -9.62 11.03
N ILE A 112 -4.99 -8.46 10.43
CA ILE A 112 -3.98 -7.53 9.96
C ILE A 112 -4.34 -6.13 10.44
N ALA A 113 -3.42 -5.50 11.16
CA ALA A 113 -3.47 -4.09 11.50
C ALA A 113 -2.40 -3.34 10.70
N THR A 114 -2.80 -2.24 10.08
CA THR A 114 -1.88 -1.38 9.31
C THR A 114 -1.52 -0.12 10.08
N LYS A 115 -0.39 0.50 9.73
CA LYS A 115 0.04 1.81 10.28
C LYS A 115 -0.93 2.97 10.04
N LYS A 116 -1.90 2.79 9.16
CA LYS A 116 -2.97 3.76 8.92
C LYS A 116 -4.19 3.47 9.79
N HIS A 117 -4.07 2.62 10.82
CA HIS A 117 -5.18 2.16 11.67
C HIS A 117 -6.33 1.53 10.86
N GLN A 118 -6.00 0.87 9.74
CA GLN A 118 -6.95 0.03 9.02
C GLN A 118 -6.80 -1.40 9.50
N ILE A 119 -7.91 -1.99 9.90
CA ILE A 119 -8.04 -3.35 10.39
C ILE A 119 -8.67 -4.19 9.30
N LEU A 120 -8.08 -5.34 9.06
CA LEU A 120 -8.53 -6.30 8.07
C LEU A 120 -8.57 -7.69 8.72
N VAL A 121 -9.70 -8.37 8.53
CA VAL A 121 -9.85 -9.79 8.84
C VAL A 121 -9.99 -10.53 7.53
N LEU A 122 -9.01 -11.36 7.21
CA LEU A 122 -8.97 -12.15 5.99
C LEU A 122 -9.20 -13.62 6.30
N GLN A 123 -9.91 -14.31 5.42
CA GLN A 123 -10.08 -15.75 5.44
C GLN A 123 -9.62 -16.34 4.11
N PHE A 124 -8.95 -17.49 4.15
CA PHE A 124 -8.63 -18.24 2.95
C PHE A 124 -9.78 -19.17 2.56
N ASP A 125 -10.21 -19.11 1.30
CA ASP A 125 -11.15 -20.07 0.74
C ASP A 125 -10.41 -21.11 -0.11
N ALA A 126 -10.38 -22.36 0.38
CA ALA A 126 -9.70 -23.45 -0.28
C ALA A 126 -10.32 -23.84 -1.63
N LYS A 127 -11.59 -23.50 -1.89
CA LYS A 127 -12.27 -23.84 -3.15
C LYS A 127 -11.87 -22.90 -4.29
N SER A 128 -11.87 -21.61 -4.01
CA SER A 128 -11.46 -20.57 -4.97
C SER A 128 -9.95 -20.35 -5.00
N GLN A 129 -9.23 -20.79 -3.95
CA GLN A 129 -7.82 -20.45 -3.69
C GLN A 129 -7.58 -18.93 -3.60
N GLU A 130 -8.58 -18.19 -3.14
CA GLU A 130 -8.51 -16.74 -2.98
C GLU A 130 -8.62 -16.34 -1.50
N LEU A 131 -8.12 -15.15 -1.18
CA LEU A 131 -8.39 -14.51 0.10
C LEU A 131 -9.69 -13.71 0.05
N ILE A 132 -10.56 -13.99 1.00
CA ILE A 132 -11.82 -13.30 1.21
C ILE A 132 -11.66 -12.36 2.39
N THR A 133 -11.91 -11.08 2.19
CA THR A 133 -12.02 -10.11 3.27
C THR A 133 -13.36 -10.30 3.99
N ARG A 134 -13.31 -10.71 5.26
CA ARG A 134 -14.51 -10.90 6.10
C ARG A 134 -14.95 -9.62 6.76
N ALA A 135 -14.00 -8.89 7.32
CA ALA A 135 -14.24 -7.59 7.93
C ALA A 135 -13.15 -6.62 7.52
N MET A 136 -13.55 -5.38 7.30
CA MET A 136 -12.65 -4.26 7.09
C MET A 136 -13.19 -3.08 7.88
N THR A 137 -12.35 -2.51 8.73
CA THR A 137 -12.70 -1.37 9.58
C THR A 137 -11.59 -0.35 9.51
N ASP A 138 -11.96 0.89 9.25
CA ASP A 138 -11.02 2.01 9.23
C ASP A 138 -11.19 2.81 10.52
N VAL A 139 -10.15 2.81 11.34
CA VAL A 139 -10.10 3.49 12.64
C VAL A 139 -9.20 4.72 12.57
N SER A 140 -8.71 5.08 11.37
CA SER A 140 -7.86 6.27 11.14
C SER A 140 -8.52 7.60 11.50
N ALA A 141 -9.86 7.62 11.50
CA ALA A 141 -10.64 8.79 11.91
C ALA A 141 -10.41 9.15 13.38
N LEU A 142 -10.00 8.18 14.20
CA LEU A 142 -9.59 8.36 15.58
C LEU A 142 -8.15 8.92 15.61
N LYS A 143 -8.01 10.18 15.20
CA LYS A 143 -6.74 10.92 15.20
C LYS A 143 -6.24 11.14 16.62
N HIS A 144 -5.59 10.15 17.19
CA HIS A 144 -4.94 10.29 18.47
C HIS A 144 -3.41 10.24 18.32
N ARG A 145 -2.70 10.79 19.32
CA ARG A 145 -1.23 10.74 19.36
C ARG A 145 -0.82 9.27 19.56
N PRO A 146 0.05 8.69 18.72
CA PRO A 146 0.47 7.30 18.91
C PRO A 146 1.07 7.12 20.31
N PRO A 147 0.81 5.99 20.98
CA PRO A 147 1.30 5.74 22.32
C PRO A 147 2.83 5.57 22.28
N GLU A 148 3.53 6.01 23.32
CA GLU A 148 5.00 5.94 23.32
C GLU A 148 5.54 4.50 23.29
N CYS A 149 4.72 3.52 23.70
CA CYS A 149 5.02 2.09 23.61
C CYS A 149 4.67 1.44 22.25
N GLY A 150 4.09 2.18 21.31
CA GLY A 150 3.52 1.63 20.07
C GLY A 150 2.13 1.02 20.28
N GLU A 151 1.35 0.92 19.20
CA GLU A 151 0.02 0.30 19.26
C GLU A 151 0.15 -1.20 19.58
N ILE A 152 -0.67 -1.65 20.53
CA ILE A 152 -0.73 -3.04 20.95
C ILE A 152 -2.11 -3.56 20.57
N ASP A 153 -2.15 -4.61 19.75
CA ASP A 153 -3.39 -5.32 19.47
C ASP A 153 -3.36 -6.66 20.20
N ILE A 154 -4.45 -6.92 20.93
CA ILE A 154 -4.63 -8.13 21.71
C ILE A 154 -5.86 -8.83 21.17
N ILE A 155 -5.67 -10.04 20.66
CA ILE A 155 -6.78 -10.92 20.30
C ILE A 155 -7.09 -11.79 21.50
N ASP A 156 -8.37 -11.82 21.90
CA ASP A 156 -8.86 -12.69 22.94
C ASP A 156 -8.56 -14.17 22.60
N PRO A 157 -8.07 -15.00 23.54
CA PRO A 157 -7.84 -16.44 23.28
C PRO A 157 -9.09 -17.18 22.79
N ASP A 158 -10.27 -16.75 23.24
CA ASP A 158 -11.55 -17.30 22.78
C ASP A 158 -12.02 -16.70 21.44
N CYS A 159 -11.24 -15.79 20.86
CA CYS A 159 -11.46 -15.16 19.55
C CYS A 159 -12.81 -14.45 19.44
N ARG A 160 -13.30 -13.86 20.54
CA ARG A 160 -14.54 -13.09 20.58
C ARG A 160 -14.32 -11.59 20.40
N ILE A 161 -13.22 -11.09 20.94
CA ILE A 161 -12.94 -9.66 20.97
C ILE A 161 -11.50 -9.40 20.51
N ILE A 162 -11.32 -8.35 19.73
CA ILE A 162 -10.03 -7.75 19.41
C ILE A 162 -9.94 -6.44 20.18
N GLY A 163 -9.01 -6.37 21.13
CA GLY A 163 -8.69 -5.15 21.85
C GLY A 163 -7.57 -4.39 21.16
N LEU A 164 -7.83 -3.14 20.77
CA LEU A 164 -6.82 -2.24 20.22
C LEU A 164 -6.48 -1.16 21.23
N TYR A 165 -5.22 -1.14 21.62
CA TYR A 165 -4.68 -0.09 22.46
C TYR A 165 -3.99 0.95 21.59
N MET A 166 -4.77 1.97 21.22
CA MET A 166 -4.31 3.02 20.30
C MET A 166 -3.66 4.20 21.02
N CYS A 167 -3.95 4.43 22.32
CA CYS A 167 -3.39 5.54 23.11
C CYS A 167 -3.34 5.22 24.60
N GLU A 168 -2.52 5.98 25.34
CA GLU A 168 -2.37 5.87 26.80
C GLU A 168 -3.72 5.78 27.57
N SER A 169 -4.75 6.45 27.06
CA SER A 169 -6.09 6.51 27.66
C SER A 169 -7.23 5.98 26.78
N TYR A 170 -6.95 5.36 25.63
CA TYR A 170 -7.99 4.90 24.70
C TYR A 170 -7.78 3.44 24.28
N PHE A 171 -8.75 2.60 24.67
CA PHE A 171 -8.85 1.19 24.32
C PHE A 171 -10.19 0.97 23.61
N GLU A 172 -10.14 0.38 22.43
CA GLU A 172 -11.34 0.03 21.67
C GLU A 172 -11.41 -1.48 21.51
N ALA A 173 -12.57 -2.05 21.81
CA ALA A 173 -12.84 -3.48 21.70
C ALA A 173 -13.80 -3.72 20.54
N PHE A 174 -13.36 -4.54 19.59
CA PHE A 174 -14.17 -4.96 18.45
C PHE A 174 -14.62 -6.40 18.64
N GLU A 175 -15.92 -6.65 18.54
CA GLU A 175 -16.44 -8.01 18.53
C GLU A 175 -16.16 -8.65 17.16
N ILE A 176 -15.59 -9.85 17.18
CA ILE A 176 -15.38 -10.67 15.98
C ILE A 176 -16.68 -11.41 15.71
N LEU A 177 -17.45 -10.93 14.73
CA LEU A 177 -18.67 -11.57 14.22
C LEU A 177 -18.36 -12.63 13.14
#